data_AF-A0A7F8RG76-F1
#
_entry.id   AF-A0A7F8RG76-F1
#
_cell.length_a   1.000
_cell.length_b   1.000
_cell.length_c   1.000
_cell.angle_alpha   90.00
_cell.angle_beta   90.00
_cell.angle_gamma   90.00
#
_symmetry.space_group_name_H-M   'P 1'
#
loop_
_entity.id
_entity.type
_entity.pdbx_description
1 polymer ?
#
loop_
_entity_poly.entity_id
_entity_poly.type
_entity_poly.pdbx_seq_one_letter_code
_entity_poly.pdbx_strand_id
1 'polypeptide(L)'
;MAKRTFSTLEIFLIFILVLMTAVTVALLSLLFITSGTIENHKDSSFPSTQSSTASQGSTITSGSTTTQAPPVISTPEPPLFQNFSGYRIGVGRADCTGQVADINLMGYGKPGQNARGILTRLYSRAFIMAEPDGSNRVVFVSTDIGMVSQRLRLEVLNRLQSKYGSLYRRDNIILSGTHTHSGPAGFFQYTMFVIASEGFSNRTFEYMVTGIVKSIEMAHKNMKPGKIFINKGIVEGAQINRSPSSYLQNPESERARYSSNTDKEMVVLKMEDLNGAELGLLSVNSGLRSRALYFYDLNFFFLFCLVHVAVKIDAVFLLQLPMLQGVRISVSADMFFSWLQVVLFPACRVEGNLLQISRVLSLYVALSLGEVVEVTFVGANPKNSAENQTHQTFLTVEKYAAASATWQIVHNDASWETRFYWHKGLLGHSNATIQWYIPDTAQPGSYRIRYFGHNQKQDFLKPVVILPFESTSSTFEVV
;
A
#
# COMPACT_ATOMS: atom_id res chain seq x y z
N MET A 1 27.25 -55.50 -10.22
CA MET A 1 26.91 -54.23 -9.54
C MET A 1 28.17 -53.39 -9.45
N ALA A 2 28.29 -52.33 -10.26
CA ALA A 2 29.43 -51.43 -10.19
C ALA A 2 29.32 -50.55 -8.94
N LYS A 3 30.34 -50.55 -8.08
CA LYS A 3 30.43 -49.61 -6.94
C LYS A 3 30.57 -48.20 -7.50
N ARG A 4 29.52 -47.40 -7.41
CA ARG A 4 29.57 -45.98 -7.76
C ARG A 4 30.30 -45.25 -6.64
N THR A 5 31.55 -44.85 -6.90
CA THR A 5 32.34 -44.01 -6.00
C THR A 5 31.92 -42.56 -6.18
N PHE A 6 31.49 -41.91 -5.10
CA PHE A 6 31.19 -40.47 -5.11
C PHE A 6 32.45 -39.65 -5.43
N SER A 7 32.26 -38.59 -6.21
CA SER A 7 33.29 -37.56 -6.42
C SER A 7 33.56 -36.77 -5.15
N THR A 8 34.74 -36.14 -5.07
CA THR A 8 35.12 -35.28 -3.94
C THR A 8 34.10 -34.15 -3.70
N LEU A 9 33.50 -33.61 -4.77
CA LEU A 9 32.46 -32.60 -4.69
C LEU A 9 31.16 -33.16 -4.07
N GLU A 10 30.73 -34.36 -4.48
CA GLU A 10 29.55 -35.00 -3.92
C GLU A 10 29.73 -35.34 -2.44
N ILE A 11 30.91 -35.82 -2.04
CA ILE A 11 31.24 -36.08 -0.63
C ILE A 11 31.19 -34.78 0.17
N PHE A 12 31.74 -33.68 -0.36
CA PHE A 12 31.70 -32.37 0.29
C PHE A 12 30.27 -31.84 0.43
N LEU A 13 29.43 -31.99 -0.60
CA LEU A 13 28.02 -31.57 -0.55
C LEU A 13 27.20 -32.42 0.43
N ILE A 14 27.44 -33.73 0.48
CA ILE A 14 26.82 -34.63 1.47
C ILE A 14 27.22 -34.21 2.89
N PHE A 15 28.50 -33.87 3.10
CA PHE A 15 28.98 -33.38 4.39
C PHE A 15 28.29 -32.08 4.82
N ILE A 16 28.17 -31.09 3.92
CA ILE A 16 27.45 -29.84 4.20
C ILE A 16 25.99 -30.11 4.53
N LEU A 17 25.32 -30.98 3.77
CA LEU A 17 23.91 -31.32 4.00
C LEU A 17 23.70 -31.94 5.39
N VAL A 18 24.55 -32.90 5.77
CA VAL A 18 24.50 -33.54 7.09
C VAL A 18 24.76 -32.53 8.20
N LEU A 19 25.75 -31.64 8.03
CA LEU A 19 26.07 -30.59 8.99
C LEU A 19 24.90 -29.61 9.18
N MET A 20 24.31 -29.12 8.09
CA MET A 20 23.16 -28.21 8.14
C MET A 20 21.95 -28.86 8.82
N THR A 21 21.71 -30.14 8.54
CA THR A 21 20.62 -30.90 9.17
C THR A 21 20.87 -31.05 10.67
N ALA A 22 22.09 -31.37 11.09
CA ALA A 22 22.46 -31.50 12.51
C ALA A 22 22.31 -30.16 13.26
N VAL A 23 22.77 -29.05 12.68
CA VAL A 23 22.60 -27.70 13.26
C VAL A 23 21.13 -27.35 13.40
N THR A 24 20.31 -27.65 12.38
CA THR A 24 18.87 -27.37 12.42
C THR A 24 18.18 -28.17 13.54
N VAL A 25 18.49 -29.45 13.68
CA VAL A 25 17.96 -30.29 14.76
C VAL A 25 18.39 -29.75 16.12
N ALA A 26 19.66 -29.38 16.30
CA ALA A 26 20.16 -28.83 17.56
C ALA A 26 19.46 -27.52 17.95
N LEU A 27 19.25 -26.62 16.99
CA LEU A 27 18.54 -25.36 17.21
C LEU A 27 17.06 -25.58 17.56
N LEU A 28 16.39 -26.52 16.88
CA LEU A 28 15.01 -26.88 17.20
C LEU A 28 14.91 -27.52 18.60
N SER A 29 15.80 -28.43 18.96
CA SER A 29 15.84 -29.02 20.30
C SER A 29 16.07 -27.96 21.38
N LEU A 30 16.97 -26.99 21.15
CA LEU A 30 17.20 -25.88 22.07
C LEU A 30 15.96 -24.99 22.22
N LEU A 31 15.25 -24.72 21.11
CA LEU A 31 13.99 -23.97 21.12
C LEU A 31 12.91 -24.68 21.94
N PHE A 32 12.78 -26.01 21.82
CA PHE A 32 11.83 -26.80 22.60
C PHE A 32 12.17 -26.81 24.10
N ILE A 33 13.46 -26.93 24.45
CA ILE A 33 13.91 -26.92 25.85
C ILE A 33 13.68 -25.55 26.50
N THR A 34 13.94 -24.46 25.76
CA THR A 34 13.76 -23.09 26.25
C THR A 34 12.29 -22.66 26.29
N SER A 35 11.43 -23.24 25.45
CA SER A 35 9.98 -22.96 25.47
C SER A 35 9.23 -23.76 26.55
N GLY A 36 9.72 -24.96 26.91
CA GLY A 36 9.11 -25.82 27.94
C GLY A 36 9.34 -25.39 29.39
N THR A 37 10.11 -24.33 29.63
CA THR A 37 10.46 -23.84 30.98
C THR A 37 9.61 -22.66 31.47
N ILE A 38 8.62 -22.19 30.68
CA ILE A 38 7.82 -20.99 31.02
C ILE A 38 6.41 -21.32 31.59
N GLU A 39 5.92 -22.57 31.51
CA GLU A 39 4.54 -22.91 31.94
C GLU A 39 4.37 -23.46 33.36
N ASN A 40 5.42 -23.53 34.19
CA ASN A 40 5.29 -23.95 35.59
C ASN A 40 5.54 -22.81 36.56
N HIS A 41 4.59 -21.87 36.67
CA HIS A 41 4.29 -21.15 37.92
C HIS A 41 3.09 -20.20 37.74
N LYS A 42 1.88 -20.67 38.08
CA LYS A 42 0.87 -19.96 38.88
C LYS A 42 -0.43 -20.76 38.94
N ASP A 43 -0.59 -21.49 40.04
CA ASP A 43 -1.91 -21.73 40.63
C ASP A 43 -1.85 -21.32 42.10
N SER A 44 -2.71 -20.40 42.50
CA SER A 44 -3.31 -20.39 43.84
C SER A 44 -4.46 -19.38 43.94
N SER A 45 -5.62 -19.94 44.30
CA SER A 45 -6.68 -19.33 45.16
C SER A 45 -7.70 -18.42 44.44
N PHE A 46 -9.03 -18.48 44.57
CA PHE A 46 -10.05 -18.99 45.54
C PHE A 46 -11.47 -18.85 44.84
N PRO A 47 -12.63 -19.14 45.45
CA PRO A 47 -13.23 -20.44 45.81
C PRO A 47 -14.61 -20.71 45.15
N SER A 48 -15.09 -21.93 45.38
CA SER A 48 -16.42 -22.50 45.10
C SER A 48 -17.59 -21.88 45.89
N THR A 49 -18.80 -21.87 45.30
CA THR A 49 -20.05 -22.15 46.06
C THR A 49 -21.15 -22.72 45.14
N GLN A 50 -21.77 -23.81 45.61
CA GLN A 50 -22.92 -24.51 45.04
C GLN A 50 -24.26 -23.96 45.59
N SER A 51 -25.35 -24.15 44.84
CA SER A 51 -26.77 -24.35 45.27
C SER A 51 -27.70 -24.01 44.08
N SER A 52 -28.34 -24.92 43.35
CA SER A 52 -29.52 -25.77 43.59
C SER A 52 -30.91 -25.08 43.63
N THR A 53 -31.74 -25.45 42.64
CA THR A 53 -33.21 -25.71 42.63
C THR A 53 -34.29 -24.64 42.90
N ALA A 54 -35.04 -24.35 41.83
CA ALA A 54 -36.51 -24.43 41.63
C ALA A 54 -37.56 -23.96 42.67
N SER A 55 -38.44 -23.09 42.17
CA SER A 55 -39.93 -23.18 42.14
C SER A 55 -40.79 -22.13 42.89
N GLN A 56 -41.87 -21.74 42.20
CA GLN A 56 -43.18 -21.23 42.62
C GLN A 56 -43.39 -19.77 43.10
N GLY A 57 -44.46 -19.13 42.56
CA GLY A 57 -45.38 -18.31 43.35
C GLY A 57 -45.77 -16.89 42.87
N SER A 58 -46.84 -16.81 42.07
CA SER A 58 -48.01 -15.88 42.14
C SER A 58 -47.91 -14.36 42.49
N THR A 59 -48.35 -13.53 41.51
CA THR A 59 -49.42 -12.47 41.51
C THR A 59 -49.45 -11.24 42.47
N ILE A 60 -49.94 -10.11 41.89
CA ILE A 60 -50.64 -8.89 42.43
C ILE A 60 -49.77 -7.61 42.49
N THR A 61 -49.87 -6.64 41.56
CA THR A 61 -50.81 -5.50 41.33
C THR A 61 -50.44 -4.17 42.04
N SER A 62 -50.50 -3.08 41.26
CA SER A 62 -50.76 -1.66 41.58
C SER A 62 -49.68 -0.75 42.18
N GLY A 63 -49.54 0.44 41.58
CA GLY A 63 -48.88 1.60 42.19
C GLY A 63 -48.41 2.67 41.21
N SER A 64 -49.33 3.44 40.63
CA SER A 64 -49.04 4.70 39.93
C SER A 64 -48.65 5.80 40.93
N THR A 65 -47.63 6.61 40.65
CA THR A 65 -47.59 8.02 41.09
C THR A 65 -46.82 8.87 40.09
N THR A 66 -47.53 9.87 39.58
CA THR A 66 -47.15 10.90 38.62
C THR A 66 -46.28 11.95 39.31
N THR A 67 -45.23 12.44 38.64
CA THR A 67 -44.74 13.81 38.85
C THR A 67 -44.22 14.36 37.53
N GLN A 68 -44.82 15.46 37.08
CA GLN A 68 -44.59 16.13 35.80
C GLN A 68 -43.22 16.83 35.78
N ALA A 69 -42.49 16.68 34.66
CA ALA A 69 -41.35 17.51 34.29
C ALA A 69 -41.78 18.53 33.22
N PRO A 70 -41.18 19.73 33.16
CA PRO A 70 -41.62 20.83 32.28
C PRO A 70 -41.33 20.55 30.80
N PRO A 71 -42.02 21.23 29.86
CA PRO A 71 -41.97 20.90 28.44
C PRO A 71 -40.60 21.25 27.84
N VAL A 72 -39.88 20.21 27.41
CA VAL A 72 -38.71 20.36 26.54
C VAL A 72 -39.22 20.80 25.16
N ILE A 73 -38.82 21.99 24.72
CA ILE A 73 -38.97 22.42 23.34
C ILE A 73 -38.10 21.50 22.49
N SER A 74 -38.72 20.52 21.84
CA SER A 74 -38.09 19.72 20.81
C SER A 74 -37.93 20.58 19.56
N THR A 75 -36.69 20.98 19.27
CA THR A 75 -36.30 21.31 17.90
C THR A 75 -36.68 20.14 17.00
N PRO A 76 -37.30 20.37 15.82
CA PRO A 76 -37.63 19.28 14.92
C PRO A 76 -36.34 18.55 14.55
N GLU A 77 -36.29 17.27 14.86
CA GLU A 77 -35.31 16.34 14.31
C GLU A 77 -35.34 16.49 12.77
N PRO A 78 -34.20 16.67 12.09
CA PRO A 78 -34.20 16.82 10.64
C PRO A 78 -34.91 15.60 10.04
N PRO A 79 -35.77 15.79 9.03
CA PRO A 79 -36.60 14.71 8.53
C PRO A 79 -35.70 13.53 8.13
N LEU A 80 -35.95 12.38 8.75
CA LEU A 80 -35.46 11.09 8.28
C LEU A 80 -35.73 11.05 6.78
N PHE A 81 -34.66 10.93 5.98
CA PHE A 81 -34.71 10.79 4.53
C PHE A 81 -35.48 9.51 4.14
N GLN A 82 -36.81 9.53 4.24
CA GLN A 82 -37.65 8.35 4.03
C GLN A 82 -37.88 8.01 2.55
N ASN A 83 -37.39 8.83 1.61
CA ASN A 83 -37.62 8.62 0.17
C ASN A 83 -36.35 8.80 -0.69
N PHE A 84 -35.17 8.44 -0.18
CA PHE A 84 -33.98 8.35 -1.03
C PHE A 84 -33.87 6.95 -1.67
N SER A 85 -34.09 6.85 -2.99
CA SER A 85 -34.02 5.61 -3.75
C SER A 85 -32.67 5.39 -4.46
N GLY A 86 -31.55 5.84 -3.88
CA GLY A 86 -30.20 5.73 -4.47
C GLY A 86 -29.18 5.09 -3.53
N TYR A 87 -27.89 5.18 -3.87
CA TYR A 87 -26.83 4.55 -3.07
C TYR A 87 -26.21 5.55 -2.09
N ARG A 88 -25.63 5.03 -1.00
CA ARG A 88 -24.64 5.79 -0.23
C ARG A 88 -23.25 5.41 -0.74
N ILE A 89 -22.49 6.42 -1.17
CA ILE A 89 -21.20 6.26 -1.84
C ILE A 89 -20.13 6.95 -1.01
N GLY A 90 -19.09 6.21 -0.66
CA GLY A 90 -17.89 6.72 0.00
C GLY A 90 -16.66 6.52 -0.86
N VAL A 91 -15.79 7.51 -0.92
CA VAL A 91 -14.52 7.46 -1.64
C VAL A 91 -13.37 7.85 -0.72
N GLY A 92 -12.24 7.17 -0.82
CA GLY A 92 -11.07 7.42 0.02
C GLY A 92 -9.78 7.07 -0.69
N ARG A 93 -8.74 7.89 -0.49
CA ARG A 93 -7.40 7.67 -1.02
C ARG A 93 -6.38 7.85 0.09
N ALA A 94 -5.49 6.88 0.25
CA ALA A 94 -4.39 6.96 1.20
C ALA A 94 -3.09 6.46 0.58
N ASP A 95 -1.96 7.02 1.01
CA ASP A 95 -0.62 6.56 0.64
C ASP A 95 -0.41 5.13 1.14
N CYS A 96 0.11 4.27 0.27
CA CYS A 96 0.52 2.90 0.55
C CYS A 96 1.95 2.61 0.02
N THR A 97 2.75 3.66 -0.17
CA THR A 97 4.14 3.56 -0.61
C THR A 97 4.98 2.90 0.47
N GLY A 98 5.62 1.78 0.13
CA GLY A 98 6.59 1.12 1.01
C GLY A 98 7.95 1.80 1.01
N GLN A 99 9.00 1.07 1.44
CA GLN A 99 10.35 1.63 1.43
C GLN A 99 10.85 1.89 -0.01
N VAL A 100 11.55 3.01 -0.22
CA VAL A 100 12.04 3.44 -1.54
C VAL A 100 13.55 3.26 -1.72
N ALA A 101 14.20 2.58 -0.77
CA ALA A 101 15.62 2.25 -0.79
C ALA A 101 15.88 0.90 -0.11
N ASP A 102 17.02 0.27 -0.43
CA ASP A 102 17.43 -1.03 0.10
C ASP A 102 16.34 -2.13 -0.03
N ILE A 103 15.58 -2.14 -1.13
CA ILE A 103 14.59 -3.19 -1.43
C ILE A 103 14.48 -3.45 -2.94
N ASN A 104 14.10 -4.65 -3.32
CA ASN A 104 13.79 -5.00 -4.70
C ASN A 104 12.42 -4.47 -5.13
N LEU A 105 12.26 -4.17 -6.42
CA LEU A 105 10.97 -3.85 -7.02
C LEU A 105 10.23 -5.12 -7.44
N MET A 106 8.93 -5.17 -7.18
CA MET A 106 8.09 -6.34 -7.49
C MET A 106 7.63 -6.32 -8.94
N GLY A 107 7.75 -7.45 -9.64
CA GLY A 107 7.10 -7.67 -10.94
C GLY A 107 7.99 -8.38 -11.96
N TYR A 108 9.16 -7.82 -12.24
CA TYR A 108 10.05 -8.34 -13.29
C TYR A 108 10.89 -9.55 -12.86
N GLY A 109 11.06 -9.77 -11.55
CA GLY A 109 11.92 -10.85 -11.03
C GLY A 109 13.39 -10.70 -11.46
N LYS A 110 13.83 -9.45 -11.65
CA LYS A 110 15.17 -9.12 -12.15
C LYS A 110 16.12 -8.87 -10.95
N PRO A 111 17.17 -9.68 -10.77
CA PRO A 111 18.21 -9.39 -9.79
C PRO A 111 18.82 -8.00 -10.02
N GLY A 112 19.04 -7.25 -8.94
CA GLY A 112 19.61 -5.90 -8.99
C GLY A 112 18.62 -4.78 -9.39
N GLN A 113 17.33 -5.09 -9.59
CA GLN A 113 16.30 -4.06 -9.75
C GLN A 113 15.86 -3.52 -8.38
N ASN A 114 16.76 -2.78 -7.75
CA ASN A 114 16.56 -2.26 -6.41
C ASN A 114 15.97 -0.85 -6.47
N ALA A 115 15.07 -0.51 -5.55
CA ALA A 115 14.57 0.83 -5.37
C ALA A 115 15.72 1.77 -4.98
N ARG A 116 15.79 2.92 -5.65
CA ARG A 116 16.81 3.97 -5.43
C ARG A 116 16.16 5.35 -5.36
N GLY A 117 14.94 5.43 -4.84
CA GLY A 117 14.17 6.66 -4.74
C GLY A 117 12.73 6.51 -5.26
N ILE A 118 12.11 7.63 -5.60
CA ILE A 118 10.69 7.73 -5.94
C ILE A 118 10.46 8.64 -7.15
N LEU A 119 9.58 8.20 -8.05
CA LEU A 119 9.06 9.02 -9.16
C LEU A 119 7.67 9.56 -8.82
N THR A 120 6.79 8.69 -8.32
CA THR A 120 5.48 9.07 -7.81
C THR A 120 5.08 8.12 -6.69
N ARG A 121 4.16 8.57 -5.84
CA ARG A 121 3.62 7.80 -4.71
C ARG A 121 2.65 6.72 -5.20
N LEU A 122 2.57 5.66 -4.41
CA LEU A 122 1.64 4.55 -4.60
C LEU A 122 0.44 4.76 -3.68
N TYR A 123 -0.78 4.70 -4.23
CA TYR A 123 -1.99 4.93 -3.45
C TYR A 123 -2.90 3.70 -3.41
N SER A 124 -3.57 3.54 -2.28
CA SER A 124 -4.78 2.73 -2.16
C SER A 124 -6.01 3.62 -2.32
N ARG A 125 -6.91 3.24 -3.23
CA ARG A 125 -8.15 3.97 -3.54
C ARG A 125 -9.34 3.05 -3.27
N ALA A 126 -10.15 3.41 -2.28
CA ALA A 126 -11.31 2.66 -1.83
C ALA A 126 -12.61 3.34 -2.24
N PHE A 127 -13.57 2.51 -2.67
CA PHE A 127 -14.93 2.87 -3.05
C PHE A 127 -15.87 1.99 -2.25
N ILE A 128 -16.77 2.63 -1.50
CA ILE A 128 -17.77 1.96 -0.68
C ILE A 128 -19.13 2.32 -1.20
N MET A 129 -19.92 1.31 -1.54
CA MET A 129 -21.32 1.47 -1.91
C MET A 129 -22.17 0.78 -0.85
N ALA A 130 -23.29 1.40 -0.48
CA ALA A 130 -24.27 0.80 0.42
C ALA A 130 -25.68 1.14 -0.04
N GLU A 131 -26.63 0.34 0.43
CA GLU A 131 -28.06 0.58 0.26
C GLU A 131 -28.47 1.90 0.95
N PRO A 132 -29.65 2.47 0.63
CA PRO A 132 -30.11 3.74 1.20
C PRO A 132 -30.06 3.79 2.74
N ASP A 133 -30.38 2.67 3.39
CA ASP A 133 -30.38 2.49 4.84
C ASP A 133 -28.97 2.30 5.45
N GLY A 134 -27.94 2.22 4.60
CA GLY A 134 -26.55 2.02 4.98
C GLY A 134 -26.16 0.55 5.23
N SER A 135 -27.08 -0.38 5.00
CA SER A 135 -26.84 -1.83 5.04
C SER A 135 -26.16 -2.33 3.75
N ASN A 136 -25.88 -3.63 3.69
CA ASN A 136 -25.36 -4.34 2.50
C ASN A 136 -24.22 -3.61 1.79
N ARG A 137 -23.19 -3.20 2.56
CA ARG A 137 -22.06 -2.49 2.02
C ARG A 137 -21.21 -3.38 1.12
N VAL A 138 -20.70 -2.84 0.02
CA VAL A 138 -19.67 -3.44 -0.82
C VAL A 138 -18.49 -2.49 -0.88
N VAL A 139 -17.28 -3.03 -0.74
CA VAL A 139 -16.03 -2.29 -0.79
C VAL A 139 -15.20 -2.80 -1.95
N PHE A 140 -14.85 -1.90 -2.86
CA PHE A 140 -13.87 -2.16 -3.90
C PHE A 140 -12.64 -1.29 -3.65
N VAL A 141 -11.46 -1.91 -3.63
CA VAL A 141 -10.19 -1.21 -3.43
C VAL A 141 -9.25 -1.53 -4.57
N SER A 142 -8.71 -0.51 -5.21
CA SER A 142 -7.61 -0.67 -6.15
C SER A 142 -6.36 0.03 -5.61
N THR A 143 -5.26 -0.69 -5.64
CA THR A 143 -4.02 -0.31 -4.97
C THR A 143 -2.87 -0.33 -5.97
N ASP A 144 -2.03 0.71 -5.93
CA ASP A 144 -0.87 0.86 -6.82
C ASP A 144 0.27 -0.10 -6.44
N ILE A 145 0.03 -1.40 -6.63
CA ILE A 145 0.96 -2.50 -6.32
C ILE A 145 0.96 -3.54 -7.44
N GLY A 146 2.00 -4.38 -7.48
CA GLY A 146 2.12 -5.45 -8.47
C GLY A 146 0.99 -6.47 -8.38
N MET A 147 0.67 -6.95 -7.19
CA MET A 147 -0.42 -7.89 -6.93
C MET A 147 -0.88 -7.73 -5.48
N VAL A 148 -2.13 -8.05 -5.15
CA VAL A 148 -2.54 -8.22 -3.75
C VAL A 148 -2.15 -9.64 -3.32
N SER A 149 -1.28 -9.75 -2.31
CA SER A 149 -0.92 -11.06 -1.75
C SER A 149 -2.02 -11.59 -0.82
N GLN A 150 -2.09 -12.91 -0.67
CA GLN A 150 -3.03 -13.52 0.28
C GLN A 150 -2.77 -13.05 1.72
N ARG A 151 -1.49 -12.91 2.11
CA ARG A 151 -1.10 -12.39 3.43
C ARG A 151 -1.64 -10.98 3.64
N LEU A 152 -1.47 -10.12 2.64
CA LEU A 152 -1.96 -8.73 2.67
C LEU A 152 -3.48 -8.68 2.81
N ARG A 153 -4.21 -9.51 2.04
CA ARG A 153 -5.68 -9.61 2.13
C ARG A 153 -6.14 -10.03 3.53
N LEU A 154 -5.54 -11.08 4.09
CA LEU A 154 -5.93 -11.60 5.40
C LEU A 154 -5.67 -10.58 6.51
N GLU A 155 -4.54 -9.89 6.49
CA GLU A 155 -4.21 -8.89 7.50
C GLU A 155 -5.11 -7.65 7.41
N VAL A 156 -5.42 -7.16 6.20
CA VAL A 156 -6.38 -6.07 6.02
C VAL A 156 -7.77 -6.46 6.54
N LEU A 157 -8.25 -7.67 6.21
CA LEU A 157 -9.53 -8.17 6.72
C LEU A 157 -9.54 -8.29 8.23
N ASN A 158 -8.45 -8.76 8.83
CA ASN A 158 -8.32 -8.86 10.28
C ASN A 158 -8.44 -7.48 10.96
N ARG A 159 -7.70 -6.47 10.49
CA ARG A 159 -7.78 -5.10 11.04
C ARG A 159 -9.15 -4.46 10.86
N LEU A 160 -9.80 -4.68 9.71
CA LEU A 160 -11.15 -4.18 9.47
C LEU A 160 -12.17 -4.88 10.36
N GLN A 161 -12.03 -6.19 10.59
CA GLN A 161 -12.89 -6.93 11.51
C GLN A 161 -12.72 -6.45 12.95
N SER A 162 -11.48 -6.24 13.41
CA SER A 162 -11.22 -5.69 14.75
C SER A 162 -11.81 -4.30 14.95
N LYS A 163 -11.83 -3.46 13.90
CA LYS A 163 -12.29 -2.07 13.98
C LYS A 163 -13.79 -1.88 13.71
N TYR A 164 -14.37 -2.66 12.81
CA TYR A 164 -15.74 -2.49 12.30
C TYR A 164 -16.63 -3.73 12.49
N GLY A 165 -16.15 -4.74 13.21
CA GLY A 165 -16.90 -5.97 13.49
C GLY A 165 -17.24 -6.73 12.20
N SER A 166 -18.52 -7.02 12.01
CA SER A 166 -19.03 -7.78 10.86
C SER A 166 -19.37 -6.90 9.65
N LEU A 167 -19.12 -5.59 9.69
CA LEU A 167 -19.50 -4.68 8.60
C LEU A 167 -18.71 -4.92 7.31
N TYR A 168 -17.42 -5.20 7.46
CA TYR A 168 -16.46 -5.40 6.37
C TYR A 168 -15.86 -6.80 6.48
N ARG A 169 -16.23 -7.65 5.54
CA ARG A 169 -16.01 -9.09 5.56
C ARG A 169 -15.35 -9.55 4.27
N ARG A 170 -14.95 -10.82 4.27
CA ARG A 170 -14.34 -11.46 3.09
C ARG A 170 -15.26 -11.46 1.86
N ASP A 171 -16.58 -11.50 2.05
CA ASP A 171 -17.59 -11.60 1.00
C ASP A 171 -17.91 -10.26 0.33
N ASN A 172 -17.72 -9.14 1.03
CA ASN A 172 -18.07 -7.81 0.53
C ASN A 172 -16.86 -6.87 0.36
N ILE A 173 -15.64 -7.40 0.41
CA ILE A 173 -14.41 -6.64 0.13
C ILE A 173 -13.61 -7.28 -1.00
N ILE A 174 -13.39 -6.48 -2.04
CA ILE A 174 -12.48 -6.78 -3.14
C ILE A 174 -11.25 -5.89 -3.01
N LEU A 175 -10.07 -6.52 -2.95
CA LEU A 175 -8.78 -5.84 -3.05
C LEU A 175 -8.16 -6.21 -4.39
N SER A 176 -7.83 -5.21 -5.21
CA SER A 176 -7.19 -5.35 -6.51
C SER A 176 -5.89 -4.55 -6.58
N GLY A 177 -4.90 -5.09 -7.30
CA GLY A 177 -3.65 -4.40 -7.60
C GLY A 177 -3.67 -3.89 -9.03
N THR A 178 -3.19 -2.66 -9.27
CA THR A 178 -3.09 -2.09 -10.64
C THR A 178 -2.07 -2.82 -11.52
N HIS A 179 -1.26 -3.69 -10.92
CA HIS A 179 -0.21 -4.45 -11.58
C HIS A 179 0.95 -3.58 -12.09
N THR A 180 1.29 -2.52 -11.35
CA THR A 180 2.56 -1.79 -11.54
C THR A 180 3.76 -2.66 -11.17
N HIS A 181 4.81 -2.63 -12.00
CA HIS A 181 6.05 -3.40 -11.78
C HIS A 181 7.15 -2.55 -11.11
N SER A 182 6.76 -1.51 -10.39
CA SER A 182 7.68 -0.50 -9.85
C SER A 182 7.37 -0.08 -8.41
N GLY A 183 6.61 -0.91 -7.71
CA GLY A 183 6.47 -0.83 -6.25
C GLY A 183 7.45 -1.75 -5.53
N PRO A 184 7.76 -1.48 -4.24
CA PRO A 184 8.64 -2.32 -3.44
C PRO A 184 8.06 -3.72 -3.19
N ALA A 185 8.92 -4.73 -3.19
CA ALA A 185 8.56 -6.15 -3.00
C ALA A 185 8.46 -6.55 -1.51
N GLY A 186 8.49 -7.86 -1.22
CA GLY A 186 8.63 -8.36 0.15
C GLY A 186 7.36 -8.38 0.99
N PHE A 187 6.18 -8.51 0.36
CA PHE A 187 4.88 -8.51 1.05
C PHE A 187 4.06 -9.80 0.83
N PHE A 188 4.70 -10.88 0.39
CA PHE A 188 4.07 -12.19 0.14
C PHE A 188 4.47 -13.22 1.20
N GLN A 189 3.59 -14.20 1.47
CA GLN A 189 3.92 -15.34 2.34
C GLN A 189 4.39 -16.60 1.59
N TYR A 190 4.04 -16.74 0.31
CA TYR A 190 4.35 -17.95 -0.45
C TYR A 190 5.79 -17.92 -0.98
N THR A 191 6.52 -19.02 -0.76
CA THR A 191 7.97 -19.15 -0.99
C THR A 191 8.43 -18.64 -2.35
N MET A 192 7.69 -18.91 -3.42
CA MET A 192 8.00 -18.43 -4.77
C MET A 192 8.23 -16.91 -4.82
N PHE A 193 7.31 -16.15 -4.22
CA PHE A 193 7.38 -14.69 -4.23
C PHE A 193 8.31 -14.13 -3.13
N VAL A 194 8.56 -14.90 -2.07
CA VAL A 194 9.56 -14.58 -1.05
C VAL A 194 10.97 -14.65 -1.66
N ILE A 195 11.26 -15.71 -2.42
CA ILE A 195 12.53 -15.86 -3.14
C ILE A 195 12.71 -14.70 -4.13
N ALA A 196 11.69 -14.42 -4.95
CA ALA A 196 11.75 -13.31 -5.91
C ALA A 196 11.91 -11.93 -5.25
N SER A 197 11.44 -11.78 -4.01
CA SER A 197 11.58 -10.56 -3.22
C SER A 197 12.90 -10.49 -2.43
N GLU A 198 13.67 -11.58 -2.40
CA GLU A 198 14.82 -11.80 -1.52
C GLU A 198 14.49 -11.72 -0.02
N GLY A 199 13.24 -12.00 0.34
CA GLY A 199 12.75 -12.03 1.72
C GLY A 199 11.43 -11.31 1.93
N PHE A 200 11.09 -11.08 3.20
CA PHE A 200 9.89 -10.37 3.64
C PHE A 200 10.28 -9.04 4.31
N SER A 201 9.72 -7.93 3.85
CA SER A 201 9.88 -6.61 4.47
C SER A 201 8.64 -6.27 5.28
N ASN A 202 8.72 -6.45 6.60
CA ASN A 202 7.63 -6.12 7.49
C ASN A 202 7.26 -4.63 7.41
N ARG A 203 8.25 -3.74 7.23
CA ARG A 203 8.02 -2.30 7.07
C ARG A 203 7.16 -2.02 5.84
N THR A 204 7.54 -2.53 4.67
CA THR A 204 6.76 -2.34 3.44
C THR A 204 5.36 -2.95 3.57
N PHE A 205 5.25 -4.15 4.12
CA PHE A 205 3.98 -4.83 4.36
C PHE A 205 3.04 -4.00 5.24
N GLU A 206 3.53 -3.50 6.38
CA GLU A 206 2.75 -2.71 7.34
C GLU A 206 2.27 -1.37 6.74
N TYR A 207 3.11 -0.71 5.93
CA TYR A 207 2.71 0.51 5.22
C TYR A 207 1.60 0.22 4.20
N MET A 208 1.71 -0.88 3.45
CA MET A 208 0.67 -1.29 2.50
C MET A 208 -0.65 -1.60 3.22
N VAL A 209 -0.62 -2.38 4.31
CA VAL A 209 -1.82 -2.70 5.11
C VAL A 209 -2.45 -1.41 5.66
N THR A 210 -1.64 -0.55 6.27
CA THR A 210 -2.12 0.70 6.90
C THR A 210 -2.72 1.63 5.86
N GLY A 211 -2.08 1.79 4.70
CA GLY A 211 -2.59 2.58 3.58
C GLY A 211 -3.94 2.07 3.06
N ILE A 212 -4.07 0.75 2.87
CA ILE A 212 -5.33 0.13 2.43
C ILE A 212 -6.43 0.36 3.47
N VAL A 213 -6.18 0.04 4.74
CA VAL A 213 -7.17 0.24 5.82
C VAL A 213 -7.56 1.72 5.95
N LYS A 214 -6.60 2.64 5.86
CA LYS A 214 -6.84 4.08 5.92
C LYS A 214 -7.70 4.59 4.75
N SER A 215 -7.47 4.09 3.54
CA SER A 215 -8.30 4.46 2.38
C SER A 215 -9.77 4.04 2.58
N ILE A 216 -10.00 2.83 3.11
CA ILE A 216 -11.33 2.30 3.43
C ILE A 216 -11.97 3.12 4.57
N GLU A 217 -11.20 3.47 5.59
CA GLU A 217 -11.68 4.33 6.69
C GLU A 217 -12.09 5.72 6.20
N MET A 218 -11.29 6.34 5.32
CA MET A 218 -11.63 7.63 4.71
C MET A 218 -12.91 7.52 3.87
N ALA A 219 -13.04 6.45 3.07
CA ALA A 219 -14.25 6.20 2.29
C ALA A 219 -15.47 5.98 3.20
N HIS A 220 -15.33 5.21 4.29
CA HIS A 220 -16.39 4.97 5.26
C HIS A 220 -16.88 6.27 5.92
N LYS A 221 -15.97 7.15 6.33
CA LYS A 221 -16.30 8.42 6.99
C LYS A 221 -16.93 9.44 6.04
N ASN A 222 -16.59 9.37 4.76
CA ASN A 222 -17.02 10.34 3.75
C ASN A 222 -18.19 9.84 2.89
N MET A 223 -18.99 8.89 3.39
CA MET A 223 -20.14 8.36 2.66
C MET A 223 -21.25 9.41 2.49
N LYS A 224 -21.67 9.65 1.24
CA LYS A 224 -22.72 10.59 0.86
C LYS A 224 -23.80 9.90 0.02
N PRO A 225 -25.08 10.33 0.09
CA PRO A 225 -26.08 9.92 -0.89
C PRO A 225 -25.65 10.30 -2.31
N GLY A 226 -25.83 9.41 -3.27
CA GLY A 226 -25.37 9.61 -4.64
C GLY A 226 -25.92 8.61 -5.66
N LYS A 227 -25.46 8.77 -6.90
CA LYS A 227 -25.81 7.95 -8.06
C LYS A 227 -24.54 7.33 -8.67
N ILE A 228 -24.71 6.15 -9.26
CA ILE A 228 -23.64 5.46 -9.99
C ILE A 228 -24.09 5.34 -11.44
N PHE A 229 -23.23 5.76 -12.36
CA PHE A 229 -23.42 5.64 -13.80
C PHE A 229 -22.38 4.67 -14.36
N ILE A 230 -22.74 3.96 -15.42
CA ILE A 230 -21.82 3.08 -16.14
C ILE A 230 -21.74 3.52 -17.60
N ASN A 231 -20.53 3.51 -18.14
CA ASN A 231 -20.31 3.71 -19.57
C ASN A 231 -19.22 2.76 -20.09
N LYS A 232 -19.23 2.52 -21.40
CA LYS A 232 -18.30 1.64 -22.10
C LYS A 232 -17.76 2.34 -23.34
N GLY A 233 -16.48 2.16 -23.62
CA GLY A 233 -15.85 2.73 -24.80
C GLY A 233 -14.65 1.92 -25.27
N ILE A 234 -14.33 1.99 -26.56
CA ILE A 234 -13.16 1.32 -27.13
C ILE A 234 -11.93 2.23 -26.99
N VAL A 235 -10.83 1.69 -26.48
CA VAL A 235 -9.54 2.37 -26.39
C VAL A 235 -8.57 1.75 -27.38
N GLU A 236 -8.32 2.49 -28.47
CA GLU A 236 -7.41 2.09 -29.54
C GLU A 236 -5.95 2.48 -29.22
N GLY A 237 -4.99 1.75 -29.80
CA GLY A 237 -3.56 2.09 -29.74
C GLY A 237 -2.86 1.90 -28.39
N ALA A 238 -3.58 1.54 -27.33
CA ALA A 238 -3.01 1.41 -25.98
C ALA A 238 -2.40 0.03 -25.66
N GLN A 239 -2.63 -0.99 -26.49
CA GLN A 239 -2.34 -2.39 -26.15
C GLN A 239 -1.95 -3.23 -27.37
N ILE A 240 -1.09 -4.23 -27.13
CA ILE A 240 -0.79 -5.32 -28.05
C ILE A 240 -0.85 -6.65 -27.31
N ASN A 241 -1.22 -7.73 -28.00
CA ASN A 241 -1.13 -9.08 -27.42
C ASN A 241 0.32 -9.55 -27.48
N ARG A 242 0.93 -9.77 -26.32
CA ARG A 242 2.32 -10.25 -26.19
C ARG A 242 2.50 -11.76 -26.41
N SER A 243 1.43 -12.50 -26.64
CA SER A 243 1.42 -13.94 -26.89
C SER A 243 0.41 -14.31 -27.98
N PRO A 244 0.53 -13.71 -29.18
CA PRO A 244 -0.47 -13.86 -30.24
C PRO A 244 -0.54 -15.30 -30.75
N SER A 245 0.58 -16.02 -30.83
CA SER A 245 0.60 -17.43 -31.24
C SER A 245 -0.20 -18.34 -30.32
N SER A 246 -0.23 -18.04 -29.01
CA SER A 246 -1.04 -18.75 -28.02
C SER A 246 -2.51 -18.41 -28.16
N TYR A 247 -2.86 -17.13 -28.38
CA TYR A 247 -4.24 -16.75 -28.69
C TYR A 247 -4.76 -17.46 -29.96
N LEU A 248 -3.88 -17.67 -30.94
CA LEU A 248 -4.22 -18.43 -32.15
C LEU A 248 -4.45 -19.94 -31.89
N GLN A 249 -4.22 -20.46 -30.70
CA GLN A 249 -4.61 -21.83 -30.34
C GLN A 249 -6.06 -21.93 -29.84
N ASN A 250 -6.71 -20.80 -29.52
CA ASN A 250 -8.13 -20.81 -29.19
C ASN A 250 -8.96 -21.25 -30.40
N PRO A 251 -10.09 -21.97 -30.19
CA PRO A 251 -10.97 -22.41 -31.28
C PRO A 251 -11.32 -21.27 -32.23
N GLU A 252 -11.27 -21.53 -33.53
CA GLU A 252 -11.55 -20.50 -34.53
C GLU A 252 -12.95 -19.91 -34.37
N SER A 253 -13.95 -20.76 -34.09
CA SER A 253 -15.32 -20.36 -33.80
C SER A 253 -15.43 -19.42 -32.60
N GLU A 254 -14.56 -19.55 -31.60
CA GLU A 254 -14.50 -18.65 -30.46
C GLU A 254 -13.83 -17.32 -30.83
N ARG A 255 -12.67 -17.36 -31.49
CA ARG A 255 -11.94 -16.14 -31.89
C ARG A 255 -12.78 -15.26 -32.81
N ALA A 256 -13.57 -15.87 -33.71
CA ALA A 256 -14.48 -15.17 -34.62
C ALA A 256 -15.56 -14.34 -33.90
N ARG A 257 -15.80 -14.57 -32.59
CA ARG A 257 -16.72 -13.75 -31.77
C ARG A 257 -16.11 -12.42 -31.33
N TYR A 258 -14.80 -12.22 -31.49
CA TYR A 258 -14.08 -11.03 -31.04
C TYR A 258 -13.42 -10.33 -32.22
N SER A 259 -13.41 -9.00 -32.20
CA SER A 259 -12.82 -8.18 -33.27
C SER A 259 -11.30 -8.02 -33.18
N SER A 260 -10.69 -8.42 -32.06
CA SER A 260 -9.26 -8.27 -31.76
C SER A 260 -8.76 -9.39 -30.85
N ASN A 261 -7.44 -9.60 -30.83
CA ASN A 261 -6.77 -10.48 -29.86
C ASN A 261 -6.43 -9.76 -28.54
N THR A 262 -6.98 -8.57 -28.32
CA THR A 262 -6.89 -7.78 -27.10
C THR A 262 -8.25 -7.20 -26.74
N ASP A 263 -8.53 -7.10 -25.43
CA ASP A 263 -9.75 -6.50 -24.92
C ASP A 263 -9.64 -4.98 -24.91
N LYS A 264 -10.22 -4.34 -25.92
CA LYS A 264 -10.17 -2.89 -26.12
C LYS A 264 -11.25 -2.11 -25.37
N GLU A 265 -12.30 -2.79 -24.89
CA GLU A 265 -13.37 -2.15 -24.12
C GLU A 265 -12.86 -1.69 -22.75
N MET A 266 -13.04 -0.41 -22.47
CA MET A 266 -12.91 0.19 -21.16
C MET A 266 -14.30 0.41 -20.59
N VAL A 267 -14.52 -0.07 -19.35
CA VAL A 267 -15.75 0.17 -18.60
C VAL A 267 -15.46 1.19 -17.51
N VAL A 268 -16.26 2.24 -17.44
CA VAL A 268 -16.15 3.29 -16.42
C VAL A 268 -17.40 3.29 -15.54
N LEU A 269 -17.20 3.19 -14.23
CA LEU A 269 -18.23 3.47 -13.24
C LEU A 269 -17.98 4.86 -12.66
N LYS A 270 -18.87 5.80 -12.96
CA LYS A 270 -18.83 7.17 -12.44
C LYS A 270 -19.71 7.28 -11.21
N MET A 271 -19.24 7.95 -10.17
CA MET A 271 -19.96 8.20 -8.93
C MET A 271 -20.14 9.70 -8.72
N GLU A 272 -21.37 10.12 -8.46
CA GLU A 272 -21.75 11.51 -8.23
C GLU A 272 -22.60 11.62 -6.96
N ASP A 273 -22.53 12.76 -6.27
CA ASP A 273 -23.50 13.08 -5.22
C ASP A 273 -24.83 13.58 -5.81
N LEU A 274 -25.80 13.84 -4.94
CA LEU A 274 -27.12 14.31 -5.39
C LEU A 274 -27.13 15.73 -5.95
N ASN A 275 -26.07 16.51 -5.74
CA ASN A 275 -25.91 17.83 -6.33
C ASN A 275 -25.23 17.77 -7.71
N GLY A 276 -24.88 16.56 -8.18
CA GLY A 276 -24.14 16.35 -9.43
C GLY A 276 -22.63 16.60 -9.30
N ALA A 277 -22.10 16.75 -8.08
CA ALA A 277 -20.66 16.86 -7.89
C ALA A 277 -20.01 15.48 -8.02
N GLU A 278 -18.93 15.40 -8.79
CA GLU A 278 -18.20 14.15 -9.01
C GLU A 278 -17.49 13.70 -7.72
N LEU A 279 -17.82 12.49 -7.28
CA LEU A 279 -17.17 11.85 -6.13
C LEU A 279 -15.93 11.07 -6.55
N GLY A 280 -16.01 10.38 -7.68
CA GLY A 280 -14.90 9.62 -8.24
C GLY A 280 -15.33 8.70 -9.37
N LEU A 281 -14.35 7.98 -9.93
CA LEU A 281 -14.57 7.00 -10.98
C LEU A 281 -13.71 5.76 -10.78
N LEU A 282 -14.21 4.62 -11.24
CA LEU A 282 -13.46 3.38 -11.41
C LEU A 282 -13.41 3.05 -12.90
N SER A 283 -12.20 2.90 -13.45
CA SER A 283 -12.01 2.42 -14.82
C SER A 283 -11.44 1.00 -14.84
N VAL A 284 -12.03 0.16 -15.68
CA VAL A 284 -11.66 -1.23 -15.85
C VAL A 284 -11.31 -1.43 -17.31
N ASN A 285 -10.07 -1.82 -17.58
CA ASN A 285 -9.64 -2.29 -18.89
C ASN A 285 -8.88 -3.61 -18.69
N SER A 286 -9.48 -4.71 -19.14
CA SER A 286 -8.96 -6.08 -18.94
C SER A 286 -7.73 -6.40 -19.82
N GLY A 287 -7.43 -5.57 -20.82
CA GLY A 287 -6.35 -5.79 -21.78
C GLY A 287 -5.01 -5.15 -21.43
N LEU A 288 -4.99 -4.14 -20.55
CA LEU A 288 -3.78 -3.38 -20.20
C LEU A 288 -3.01 -3.98 -19.01
N ARG A 289 -1.68 -3.99 -19.10
CA ARG A 289 -0.79 -4.23 -17.94
C ARG A 289 0.09 -3.02 -17.72
N SER A 290 0.19 -2.55 -16.47
CA SER A 290 1.06 -1.43 -16.10
C SER A 290 2.54 -1.83 -16.08
N ARG A 291 3.16 -1.86 -17.27
CA ARG A 291 4.60 -2.08 -17.50
C ARG A 291 5.34 -0.81 -17.91
N ALA A 292 4.61 0.24 -18.28
CA ALA A 292 5.15 1.48 -18.80
C ALA A 292 5.70 2.31 -17.64
N LEU A 293 7.00 2.14 -17.35
CA LEU A 293 7.81 3.21 -16.75
C LEU A 293 8.53 4.03 -17.84
N TYR A 294 7.96 4.03 -19.04
CA TYR A 294 8.31 4.88 -20.16
C TYR A 294 7.06 5.70 -20.48
N PHE A 295 6.99 6.90 -19.86
CA PHE A 295 6.00 7.97 -20.05
C PHE A 295 4.53 7.63 -19.78
N TYR A 296 3.89 8.36 -18.86
CA TYR A 296 2.55 8.94 -19.04
C TYR A 296 2.34 10.07 -18.01
N ASP A 297 1.74 11.14 -18.49
CA ASP A 297 1.20 12.27 -17.75
C ASP A 297 -0.34 12.17 -17.82
N LEU A 298 -1.05 12.50 -16.74
CA LEU A 298 -2.50 12.76 -16.64
C LEU A 298 -2.90 12.88 -15.16
N ASN A 299 -2.88 14.11 -14.64
CA ASN A 299 -3.38 14.46 -13.31
C ASN A 299 -4.91 14.68 -13.31
N PHE A 300 -5.69 13.60 -13.27
CA PHE A 300 -7.05 13.54 -12.70
C PHE A 300 -7.30 12.08 -12.29
N PHE A 301 -8.14 11.83 -11.27
CA PHE A 301 -8.30 10.50 -10.64
C PHE A 301 -8.72 9.39 -11.63
N PHE A 302 -7.75 8.74 -12.29
CA PHE A 302 -7.97 7.54 -13.10
C PHE A 302 -7.38 6.31 -12.42
N LEU A 303 -8.09 5.20 -12.54
CA LEU A 303 -7.76 3.93 -11.90
C LEU A 303 -7.86 2.82 -12.93
N PHE A 304 -6.84 1.99 -13.06
CA PHE A 304 -6.90 0.75 -13.86
C PHE A 304 -7.11 -0.43 -12.93
N CYS A 305 -8.07 -1.30 -13.23
CA CYS A 305 -8.35 -2.49 -12.44
C CYS A 305 -8.44 -3.77 -13.28
N LEU A 306 -7.83 -4.86 -12.78
CA LEU A 306 -8.14 -6.25 -13.14
C LEU A 306 -9.18 -6.84 -12.17
N VAL A 307 -10.21 -7.50 -12.68
CA VAL A 307 -11.30 -8.12 -11.90
C VAL A 307 -10.86 -9.45 -11.25
N HIS A 308 -11.48 -9.78 -10.11
CA HIS A 308 -11.17 -10.89 -9.20
C HIS A 308 -11.33 -12.29 -9.86
N VAL A 309 -10.23 -12.85 -10.37
CA VAL A 309 -9.96 -14.29 -10.53
C VAL A 309 -8.49 -14.51 -10.20
N ALA A 310 -8.16 -15.57 -9.45
CA ALA A 310 -6.81 -15.83 -8.93
C ALA A 310 -5.69 -15.88 -9.99
N VAL A 311 -6.02 -16.06 -11.28
CA VAL A 311 -5.24 -15.72 -12.47
C VAL A 311 -6.26 -15.41 -13.58
N LYS A 312 -5.99 -14.41 -14.44
CA LYS A 312 -6.83 -13.90 -15.54
C LYS A 312 -7.65 -14.98 -16.28
N ILE A 313 -8.96 -14.75 -16.46
CA ILE A 313 -9.83 -15.00 -17.63
C ILE A 313 -11.27 -14.64 -17.21
N ASP A 314 -12.06 -14.13 -18.15
CA ASP A 314 -13.40 -13.57 -17.98
C ASP A 314 -14.41 -14.52 -17.31
N ALA A 315 -15.02 -14.03 -16.23
CA ALA A 315 -16.32 -14.49 -15.76
C ALA A 315 -17.03 -13.28 -15.14
N VAL A 316 -18.00 -12.70 -15.87
CA VAL A 316 -18.91 -11.69 -15.34
C VAL A 316 -20.14 -12.39 -14.76
N PHE A 317 -20.37 -12.14 -13.46
CA PHE A 317 -21.64 -12.15 -12.72
C PHE A 317 -22.77 -13.05 -13.23
N LEU A 318 -22.72 -14.35 -12.88
CA LEU A 318 -23.92 -15.17 -12.77
C LEU A 318 -23.68 -16.26 -11.71
N LEU A 319 -24.41 -16.18 -10.58
CA LEU A 319 -25.05 -17.28 -9.83
C LEU A 319 -25.23 -16.93 -8.35
N GLN A 320 -26.45 -16.53 -8.00
CA GLN A 320 -26.97 -16.46 -6.64
C GLN A 320 -27.27 -17.90 -6.17
N LEU A 321 -26.24 -18.61 -5.69
CA LEU A 321 -26.39 -19.83 -4.89
C LEU A 321 -25.48 -19.69 -3.66
N PRO A 322 -25.86 -20.22 -2.47
CA PRO A 322 -24.95 -20.23 -1.33
C PRO A 322 -23.71 -21.06 -1.71
N MET A 323 -22.60 -20.37 -2.02
CA MET A 323 -21.33 -21.03 -2.26
C MET A 323 -20.88 -21.73 -0.99
N LEU A 324 -20.44 -22.99 -1.11
CA LEU A 324 -19.89 -23.78 0.00
C LEU A 324 -18.81 -22.97 0.73
N GLN A 325 -18.83 -22.97 2.06
CA GLN A 325 -17.76 -22.36 2.84
C GLN A 325 -16.43 -23.04 2.49
N GLY A 326 -15.59 -22.35 1.72
CA GLY A 326 -14.25 -22.83 1.38
C GLY A 326 -13.36 -23.01 2.62
N VAL A 327 -12.37 -23.90 2.49
CA VAL A 327 -11.39 -24.28 3.54
C VAL A 327 -10.69 -23.04 4.11
N ARG A 328 -10.42 -23.04 5.43
CA ARG A 328 -9.61 -21.99 6.08
C ARG A 328 -8.21 -21.96 5.45
N ILE A 329 -7.79 -20.79 4.99
CA ILE A 329 -6.48 -20.59 4.35
C ILE A 329 -5.43 -20.34 5.43
N SER A 330 -4.28 -21.01 5.33
CA SER A 330 -3.20 -20.92 6.31
C SER A 330 -2.47 -19.58 6.28
N VAL A 331 -2.14 -19.06 7.46
CA VAL A 331 -1.23 -17.92 7.68
C VAL A 331 0.09 -18.51 8.19
N SER A 332 1.17 -18.30 7.45
CA SER A 332 2.51 -18.69 7.92
C SER A 332 3.08 -17.58 8.80
N ALA A 333 3.32 -17.86 10.07
CA ALA A 333 3.95 -16.93 11.01
C ALA A 333 5.49 -16.99 10.94
N ASP A 334 6.06 -18.17 10.62
CA ASP A 334 7.50 -18.41 10.60
C ASP A 334 8.15 -18.09 9.24
N MET A 335 8.20 -16.81 8.89
CA MET A 335 8.88 -16.33 7.68
C MET A 335 10.36 -16.00 7.95
N PHE A 336 11.16 -17.01 8.32
CA PHE A 336 12.56 -16.82 8.74
C PHE A 336 13.59 -16.61 7.62
N PHE A 337 13.19 -16.57 6.34
CA PHE A 337 14.10 -16.27 5.22
C PHE A 337 14.20 -14.77 4.95
N SER A 338 14.60 -13.98 5.95
CA SER A 338 15.31 -12.75 5.67
C SER A 338 16.77 -13.15 5.51
N TRP A 339 17.31 -13.13 4.29
CA TRP A 339 18.76 -13.23 4.14
C TRP A 339 19.34 -12.06 4.93
N LEU A 340 20.00 -12.39 6.05
CA LEU A 340 20.68 -11.44 6.89
C LEU A 340 21.77 -10.82 6.01
N GLN A 341 21.46 -9.73 5.30
CA GLN A 341 22.50 -8.78 4.96
C GLN A 341 23.09 -8.40 6.30
N VAL A 342 24.30 -8.88 6.57
CA VAL A 342 25.13 -8.38 7.66
C VAL A 342 25.08 -6.87 7.54
N VAL A 343 24.31 -6.25 8.43
CA VAL A 343 24.39 -4.82 8.67
C VAL A 343 25.76 -4.66 9.29
N LEU A 344 26.77 -4.44 8.44
CA LEU A 344 27.95 -3.72 8.90
C LEU A 344 27.38 -2.45 9.52
N PHE A 345 27.53 -2.31 10.83
CA PHE A 345 27.26 -1.09 11.55
C PHE A 345 28.40 -0.11 11.23
N PRO A 346 28.24 0.90 10.36
CA PRO A 346 28.90 2.15 10.63
C PRO A 346 28.04 2.86 11.66
N ALA A 347 28.56 2.94 12.89
CA ALA A 347 28.14 3.99 13.80
C ALA A 347 28.26 5.32 13.04
N CYS A 348 27.15 6.06 12.92
CA CYS A 348 27.22 7.43 12.45
C CYS A 348 27.88 8.26 13.56
N ARG A 349 29.21 8.33 13.55
CA ARG A 349 29.93 9.35 14.33
C ARG A 349 29.73 10.67 13.60
N VAL A 350 28.65 11.36 13.92
CA VAL A 350 28.47 12.77 13.55
C VAL A 350 29.37 13.58 14.49
N GLU A 351 30.67 13.58 14.21
CA GLU A 351 31.55 14.65 14.64
C GLU A 351 31.54 15.71 13.54
N GLY A 352 30.96 16.86 13.86
CA GLY A 352 30.90 18.01 12.97
C GLY A 352 29.47 18.41 12.65
N ASN A 353 29.18 19.69 12.89
CA ASN A 353 27.95 20.36 12.48
C ASN A 353 27.55 19.92 11.06
N LEU A 354 26.25 19.66 10.85
CA LEU A 354 25.64 19.53 9.52
C LEU A 354 25.94 20.80 8.71
N LEU A 355 27.11 20.86 8.09
CA LEU A 355 27.40 21.82 7.05
C LEU A 355 26.53 21.41 5.87
N GLN A 356 25.52 22.23 5.62
CA GLN A 356 24.65 22.21 4.46
C GLN A 356 25.51 22.32 3.20
N ILE A 357 26.05 21.21 2.71
CA ILE A 357 26.67 21.16 1.39
C ILE A 357 25.55 20.83 0.41
N SER A 358 24.73 21.84 0.08
CA SER A 358 23.99 21.84 -1.18
C SER A 358 25.01 21.99 -2.30
N ARG A 359 25.46 20.88 -2.89
CA ARG A 359 26.21 20.99 -4.14
C ARG A 359 25.17 21.14 -5.25
N VAL A 360 24.77 22.38 -5.51
CA VAL A 360 24.07 22.72 -6.75
C VAL A 360 25.09 22.48 -7.86
N LEU A 361 24.95 21.38 -8.59
CA LEU A 361 25.91 21.00 -9.64
C LEU A 361 25.80 21.89 -10.89
N SER A 362 24.79 22.75 -10.97
CA SER A 362 24.74 23.82 -11.96
C SER A 362 23.99 25.05 -11.43
N LEU A 363 24.71 26.16 -11.29
CA LEU A 363 24.17 27.46 -10.90
C LEU A 363 23.47 28.10 -12.11
N TYR A 364 22.31 27.57 -12.52
CA TYR A 364 21.51 28.23 -13.56
C TYR A 364 20.82 29.44 -12.94
N VAL A 365 21.27 30.63 -13.34
CA VAL A 365 20.70 31.91 -12.90
C VAL A 365 19.30 32.14 -13.50
N ALA A 366 19.00 31.50 -14.64
CA ALA A 366 17.68 31.44 -15.26
C ALA A 366 17.54 30.13 -16.07
N LEU A 367 16.39 29.47 -15.96
CA LEU A 367 16.06 28.21 -16.63
C LEU A 367 14.83 28.38 -17.53
N SER A 368 14.85 27.76 -18.69
CA SER A 368 13.76 27.77 -19.66
C SER A 368 12.78 26.62 -19.41
N LEU A 369 11.57 26.74 -19.94
CA LEU A 369 10.58 25.66 -19.97
C LEU A 369 11.14 24.41 -20.68
N GLY A 370 10.84 23.22 -20.16
CA GLY A 370 11.34 21.95 -20.67
C GLY A 370 12.74 21.55 -20.16
N GLU A 371 13.45 22.45 -19.47
CA GLU A 371 14.73 22.12 -18.82
C GLU A 371 14.53 21.34 -17.51
N VAL A 372 15.62 20.72 -17.03
CA VAL A 372 15.61 19.93 -15.79
C VAL A 372 16.49 20.61 -14.75
N VAL A 373 15.87 20.97 -13.62
CA VAL A 373 16.59 21.45 -12.43
C VAL A 373 17.04 20.27 -11.62
N GLU A 374 18.33 20.19 -11.29
CA GLU A 374 18.88 19.13 -10.44
C GLU A 374 19.58 19.73 -9.22
N VAL A 375 19.18 19.28 -8.03
CA VAL A 375 19.81 19.66 -6.76
C VAL A 375 20.19 18.41 -5.99
N THR A 376 21.45 18.36 -5.54
CA THR A 376 21.95 17.27 -4.71
C THR A 376 22.25 17.75 -3.28
N PHE A 377 21.67 17.03 -2.32
CA PHE A 377 21.85 17.21 -0.89
C PHE A 377 22.64 16.04 -0.30
N VAL A 378 23.36 16.30 0.78
CA VAL A 378 23.77 15.21 1.68
C VAL A 378 22.50 14.65 2.32
N GLY A 379 22.28 13.34 2.18
CA GLY A 379 21.07 12.66 2.61
C GLY A 379 21.33 11.52 3.57
N ALA A 380 20.24 10.98 4.10
CA ALA A 380 20.21 9.75 4.86
C ALA A 380 19.39 8.69 4.14
N ASN A 381 19.48 7.44 4.60
CA ASN A 381 18.75 6.33 3.98
C ASN A 381 17.21 6.54 4.06
N PRO A 382 16.49 6.60 2.92
CA PRO A 382 15.05 6.86 2.87
C PRO A 382 14.23 5.87 3.69
N LYS A 383 14.75 4.65 3.92
CA LYS A 383 14.07 3.64 4.74
C LYS A 383 13.68 4.18 6.11
N ASN A 384 14.49 5.06 6.71
CA ASN A 384 14.23 5.62 8.05
C ASN A 384 12.96 6.49 8.09
N SER A 385 12.62 7.12 6.96
CA SER A 385 11.38 7.92 6.86
C SER A 385 10.14 7.05 6.76
N ALA A 386 10.30 5.79 6.33
CA ALA A 386 9.23 4.79 6.35
C ALA A 386 9.03 4.18 7.75
N GLU A 387 9.50 4.77 8.84
CA GLU A 387 9.07 4.39 10.20
C GLU A 387 8.32 5.52 10.90
N ASN A 388 8.70 6.77 10.58
CA ASN A 388 8.06 7.96 11.08
C ASN A 388 6.92 8.37 10.13
N GLN A 389 5.68 7.97 10.46
CA GLN A 389 4.44 8.27 9.70
C GLN A 389 4.10 9.78 9.61
N THR A 390 5.02 10.66 9.95
CA THR A 390 4.85 12.11 10.13
C THR A 390 5.13 12.92 8.87
N HIS A 391 5.90 12.40 7.91
CA HIS A 391 6.25 13.13 6.68
C HIS A 391 5.57 12.57 5.45
N GLN A 392 4.84 13.45 4.74
CA GLN A 392 4.04 13.09 3.56
C GLN A 392 4.86 13.08 2.27
N THR A 393 6.06 13.67 2.26
CA THR A 393 6.87 13.82 1.04
C THR A 393 8.37 13.92 1.34
N PHE A 394 9.21 13.44 0.42
CA PHE A 394 10.66 13.60 0.46
C PHE A 394 11.12 14.95 -0.11
N LEU A 395 10.32 15.61 -0.94
CA LEU A 395 10.69 16.86 -1.59
C LEU A 395 9.50 17.79 -1.79
N THR A 396 9.77 19.09 -1.85
CA THR A 396 8.85 20.07 -2.41
C THR A 396 9.56 20.97 -3.41
N VAL A 397 8.87 21.31 -4.50
CA VAL A 397 9.18 22.46 -5.34
C VAL A 397 8.27 23.58 -4.90
N GLU A 398 8.83 24.73 -4.56
CA GLU A 398 8.08 25.87 -4.03
C GLU A 398 8.29 27.09 -4.92
N LYS A 399 7.20 27.78 -5.26
CA LYS A 399 7.20 29.06 -5.98
C LYS A 399 7.07 30.22 -5.00
N TYR A 400 7.83 31.28 -5.19
CA TYR A 400 7.67 32.50 -4.40
C TYR A 400 6.48 33.33 -4.90
N ALA A 401 5.52 33.61 -4.01
CA ALA A 401 4.39 34.48 -4.29
C ALA A 401 4.68 35.89 -3.75
N ALA A 402 5.12 36.79 -4.64
CA ALA A 402 5.49 38.16 -4.28
C ALA A 402 4.35 38.94 -3.59
N ALA A 403 3.10 38.69 -4.00
CA ALA A 403 1.93 39.37 -3.43
C ALA A 403 1.71 39.08 -1.93
N SER A 404 2.08 37.89 -1.46
CA SER A 404 1.93 37.46 -0.06
C SER A 404 3.26 37.32 0.67
N ALA A 405 4.39 37.52 -0.01
CA ALA A 405 5.74 37.25 0.48
C ALA A 405 5.92 35.83 1.05
N THR A 406 5.21 34.83 0.49
CA THR A 406 5.23 33.43 0.96
C THR A 406 5.66 32.46 -0.13
N TRP A 407 6.23 31.33 0.29
CA TRP A 407 6.55 30.20 -0.58
C TRP A 407 5.36 29.25 -0.65
N GLN A 408 4.91 28.94 -1.87
CA GLN A 408 3.79 28.03 -2.13
C GLN A 408 4.31 26.74 -2.77
N ILE A 409 3.92 25.59 -2.22
CA ILE A 409 4.27 24.28 -2.78
C ILE A 409 3.51 24.10 -4.09
N VAL A 410 4.25 23.90 -5.19
CA VAL A 410 3.68 23.63 -6.53
C VAL A 410 3.83 22.16 -6.94
N HIS A 411 4.89 21.48 -6.48
CA HIS A 411 5.10 20.05 -6.70
C HIS A 411 5.64 19.37 -5.45
N ASN A 412 5.38 18.07 -5.32
CA ASN A 412 5.91 17.21 -4.28
C ASN A 412 6.38 15.87 -4.88
N ASP A 413 6.86 14.93 -4.08
CA ASP A 413 7.33 13.61 -4.57
C ASP A 413 6.25 12.67 -5.16
N ALA A 414 4.99 13.11 -5.24
CA ALA A 414 3.93 12.45 -6.00
C ALA A 414 3.73 13.06 -7.40
N SER A 415 4.25 14.26 -7.63
CA SER A 415 4.21 14.98 -8.90
C SER A 415 5.12 14.32 -9.94
N TRP A 416 4.58 13.99 -11.11
CA TRP A 416 5.31 13.33 -12.21
C TRP A 416 6.48 14.14 -12.76
N GLU A 417 6.43 15.45 -12.57
CA GLU A 417 7.48 16.39 -12.94
C GLU A 417 8.70 16.28 -12.03
N THR A 418 8.59 15.61 -10.88
CA THR A 418 9.68 15.50 -9.92
C THR A 418 10.22 14.09 -9.83
N ARG A 419 11.52 13.97 -9.52
CA ARG A 419 12.16 12.69 -9.24
C ARG A 419 13.06 12.83 -8.04
N PHE A 420 13.01 11.84 -7.17
CA PHE A 420 13.92 11.70 -6.05
C PHE A 420 14.78 10.47 -6.26
N TYR A 421 16.10 10.67 -6.22
CA TYR A 421 17.10 9.63 -6.31
C TYR A 421 17.90 9.58 -5.01
N TRP A 422 18.17 8.38 -4.53
CA TRP A 422 19.03 8.14 -3.39
C TRP A 422 20.23 7.29 -3.78
N HIS A 423 21.42 7.79 -3.45
CA HIS A 423 22.69 7.16 -3.75
C HIS A 423 23.44 6.86 -2.46
N LYS A 424 23.66 5.57 -2.19
CA LYS A 424 24.47 5.11 -1.07
C LYS A 424 25.95 5.41 -1.34
N GLY A 425 26.60 6.12 -0.43
CA GLY A 425 28.05 6.34 -0.42
C GLY A 425 28.78 5.38 0.50
N LEU A 426 30.06 5.67 0.76
CA LEU A 426 30.91 4.89 1.66
C LEU A 426 30.71 5.33 3.12
N LEU A 427 30.99 4.42 4.07
CA LEU A 427 31.03 4.70 5.52
C LEU A 427 29.75 5.35 6.09
N GLY A 428 28.58 5.06 5.51
CA GLY A 428 27.30 5.58 5.98
C GLY A 428 26.91 6.95 5.39
N HIS A 429 27.75 7.55 4.56
CA HIS A 429 27.36 8.72 3.76
C HIS A 429 26.36 8.33 2.67
N SER A 430 25.46 9.25 2.32
CA SER A 430 24.60 9.10 1.15
C SER A 430 24.21 10.46 0.59
N ASN A 431 23.84 10.48 -0.68
CA ASN A 431 23.35 11.67 -1.37
C ASN A 431 21.88 11.49 -1.76
N ALA A 432 21.13 12.59 -1.70
CA ALA A 432 19.77 12.69 -2.20
C ALA A 432 19.75 13.69 -3.37
N THR A 433 19.47 13.22 -4.56
CA THR A 433 19.38 14.04 -5.77
C THR A 433 17.92 14.21 -6.14
N ILE A 434 17.48 15.46 -6.24
CA ILE A 434 16.12 15.82 -6.64
C ILE A 434 16.18 16.47 -8.01
N GLN A 435 15.37 15.96 -8.93
CA GLN A 435 15.17 16.55 -10.25
C GLN A 435 13.76 17.13 -10.35
N TRP A 436 13.63 18.32 -10.93
CA TRP A 436 12.36 18.90 -11.36
C TRP A 436 12.42 19.16 -12.87
N TYR A 437 11.59 18.44 -13.62
CA TYR A 437 11.36 18.62 -15.04
C TYR A 437 10.35 19.75 -15.18
N ILE A 438 10.80 20.92 -15.62
CA ILE A 438 9.94 22.11 -15.70
C ILE A 438 8.92 21.89 -16.81
N PRO A 439 7.61 21.77 -16.50
CA PRO A 439 6.61 21.56 -17.54
C PRO A 439 6.46 22.84 -18.38
N ASP A 440 6.02 22.69 -19.64
CA ASP A 440 5.75 23.83 -20.54
C ASP A 440 4.64 24.76 -20.02
N THR A 441 3.89 24.31 -19.03
CA THR A 441 2.82 25.06 -18.35
C THR A 441 3.30 25.79 -17.09
N ALA A 442 4.58 25.66 -16.72
CA ALA A 442 5.14 26.33 -15.56
C ALA A 442 5.11 27.86 -15.74
N GLN A 443 4.75 28.55 -14.66
CA GLN A 443 4.63 29.99 -14.66
C GLN A 443 5.99 30.62 -14.32
N PRO A 444 6.49 31.61 -15.08
CA PRO A 444 7.74 32.28 -14.75
C PRO A 444 7.80 32.83 -13.31
N GLY A 445 9.00 32.89 -12.76
CA GLY A 445 9.29 33.46 -11.44
C GLY A 445 10.28 32.64 -10.61
N SER A 446 10.41 33.00 -9.33
CA SER A 446 11.40 32.43 -8.42
C SER A 446 10.93 31.12 -7.79
N TYR A 447 11.79 30.12 -7.82
CA TYR A 447 11.56 28.77 -7.28
C TYR A 447 12.67 28.34 -6.32
N ARG A 448 12.35 27.37 -5.45
CA ARG A 448 13.33 26.62 -4.65
C ARG A 448 12.90 25.17 -4.46
N ILE A 449 13.87 24.31 -4.16
CA ILE A 449 13.63 22.89 -3.84
C ILE A 449 13.98 22.64 -2.37
N ARG A 450 13.08 21.96 -1.66
CA ARG A 450 13.34 21.47 -0.30
C ARG A 450 13.39 19.94 -0.29
N TYR A 451 14.22 19.42 0.61
CA TYR A 451 14.42 18.00 0.87
C TYR A 451 14.08 17.72 2.33
N PHE A 452 13.31 16.65 2.57
CA PHE A 452 12.91 16.17 3.89
C PHE A 452 13.39 14.73 4.07
N GLY A 453 14.04 14.44 5.20
CA GLY A 453 14.60 13.13 5.46
C GLY A 453 14.69 12.80 6.94
N HIS A 454 15.12 11.58 7.22
CA HIS A 454 15.34 11.08 8.58
C HIS A 454 16.69 10.39 8.71
N ASN A 455 17.53 10.85 9.64
CA ASN A 455 18.78 10.20 9.96
C ASN A 455 18.63 9.29 11.19
N GLN A 456 19.39 8.20 11.19
CA GLN A 456 19.46 7.26 12.29
C GLN A 456 20.69 7.59 13.12
N LYS A 457 20.50 7.85 14.41
CA LYS A 457 21.57 8.08 15.37
C LYS A 457 21.56 6.95 16.41
N GLN A 458 22.72 6.34 16.61
CA GLN A 458 22.93 5.33 17.64
C GLN A 458 24.18 5.70 18.43
N ASP A 459 23.95 6.20 19.65
CA ASP A 459 25.03 6.46 20.61
C ASP A 459 25.32 5.17 21.40
N PHE A 460 26.56 5.00 21.85
CA PHE A 460 26.98 3.83 22.63
C PHE A 460 26.06 3.63 23.85
N LEU A 461 25.48 2.43 23.99
CA LEU A 461 24.53 2.02 25.05
C LEU A 461 23.15 2.72 25.05
N LYS A 462 22.80 3.51 24.03
CA LYS A 462 21.46 4.11 23.91
C LYS A 462 20.62 3.41 22.83
N PRO A 463 19.27 3.42 22.97
CA PRO A 463 18.40 2.96 21.90
C PRO A 463 18.61 3.80 20.64
N VAL A 464 18.37 3.18 19.49
CA VAL A 464 18.40 3.85 18.19
C VAL A 464 17.35 4.96 18.15
N VAL A 465 17.76 6.17 17.74
CA VAL A 465 16.88 7.31 17.58
C VAL A 465 16.83 7.71 16.10
N ILE A 466 15.62 8.01 15.62
CA ILE A 466 15.39 8.54 14.27
C ILE A 466 15.03 10.02 14.40
N LEU A 467 15.80 10.89 13.77
CA LEU A 467 15.60 12.34 13.83
C LEU A 467 15.22 12.88 12.45
N PRO A 468 14.19 13.75 12.34
CA PRO A 468 13.87 14.43 11.10
C PRO A 468 14.89 15.52 10.82
N PHE A 469 15.14 15.79 9.53
CA PHE A 469 15.88 16.96 9.08
C PHE A 469 15.29 17.49 7.77
N GLU A 470 15.57 18.75 7.49
CA GLU A 470 15.20 19.39 6.23
C GLU A 470 16.38 20.18 5.65
N SER A 471 16.36 20.39 4.35
CA SER A 471 17.35 21.19 3.64
C SER A 471 16.69 21.94 2.50
N THR A 472 17.17 23.14 2.21
CA THR A 472 16.60 24.01 1.17
C THR A 472 17.71 24.42 0.20
N SER A 473 17.42 24.40 -1.10
CA SER A 473 18.32 24.89 -2.14
C SER A 473 18.40 26.41 -2.12
N SER A 474 19.39 26.97 -2.81
CA SER A 474 19.32 28.37 -3.27
C SER A 474 18.09 28.57 -4.18
N THR A 475 17.61 29.80 -4.23
CA THR A 475 16.56 30.23 -5.16
C THR A 475 17.09 30.28 -6.59
N PHE A 476 16.25 29.94 -7.56
CA PHE A 476 16.52 30.02 -8.99
C PHE A 476 15.28 30.54 -9.75
N GLU A 477 15.49 31.13 -10.93
CA GLU A 477 14.41 31.70 -11.75
C GLU A 477 14.03 30.77 -12.89
N VAL A 478 12.73 30.68 -13.16
CA VAL A 478 12.17 30.10 -14.40
C VAL A 478 11.69 31.25 -15.27
N VAL A 479 12.13 31.31 -16.53
CA VAL A 479 11.84 32.40 -17.49
C VAL A 479 10.97 31.98 -18.66
#